data_AF-A0A7V6HF29-F1
#
_entry.id   AF-A0A7V6HF29-F1
#
_cell.length_a   1.000
_cell.length_b   1.000
_cell.length_c   1.000
_cell.angle_alpha   90.00
_cell.angle_beta   90.00
_cell.angle_gamma   90.00
#
_symmetry.space_group_name_H-M   'P 1'
#
loop_
_entity.id
_entity.type
_entity.pdbx_description
1 polymer ?
#
loop_
_entity_poly.entity_id
_entity_poly.type
_entity_poly.pdbx_seq_one_letter_code
_entity_poly.pdbx_strand_id
1 'polypeptide(L)'
;MACLTVLDGSLKGQRFTLTLPLTRIGRREGNDWVVQDGSISGTHCEIEKSDDGFLIRDLGSTNGTKVNNVTIKEKALSRNDIILLGEVPMMIEGDDVPQSEKESAAVPRTTIIIQPKRTLETPKEFGKKTNSNKLWVAVIVVLVLVIAYLLVQLFVGGGATGAGG
;
A
#
# COMPACT_ATOMS: atom_id res chain seq x y z
N MET A 1 -16.43 -20.19 6.71
CA MET A 1 -17.06 -18.88 6.95
C MET A 1 -15.98 -17.85 6.81
N ALA A 2 -16.16 -16.89 5.90
CA ALA A 2 -15.15 -15.89 5.61
C ALA A 2 -15.08 -14.84 6.71
N CYS A 3 -13.86 -14.46 7.08
CA CYS A 3 -13.57 -13.52 8.14
C CYS A 3 -12.49 -12.54 7.69
N LEU A 4 -12.70 -11.26 7.94
CA LEU A 4 -11.68 -10.23 7.82
C LEU A 4 -11.04 -9.99 9.18
N THR A 5 -9.72 -10.06 9.24
CA THR A 5 -8.94 -9.75 10.45
C THR A 5 -8.02 -8.56 10.22
N VAL A 6 -8.06 -7.57 11.09
CA VAL A 6 -7.12 -6.43 11.07
C VAL A 6 -5.76 -6.88 11.57
N LEU A 7 -4.71 -6.64 10.78
CA LEU A 7 -3.37 -7.17 11.04
C LEU A 7 -2.48 -6.22 11.84
N ASP A 8 -2.71 -4.92 11.72
CA ASP A 8 -1.86 -3.90 12.32
C ASP A 8 -2.64 -2.63 12.73
N GLY A 9 -1.96 -1.74 13.45
CA GLY A 9 -2.51 -0.48 13.94
C GLY A 9 -3.29 -0.62 15.25
N SER A 10 -4.01 0.43 15.63
CA SER A 10 -4.80 0.51 16.86
C SER A 10 -5.97 -0.49 16.90
N LEU A 11 -6.41 -0.96 15.73
CA LEU A 11 -7.53 -1.87 15.55
C LEU A 11 -7.08 -3.33 15.36
N LYS A 12 -5.78 -3.62 15.54
CA LYS A 12 -5.20 -4.96 15.36
C LYS A 12 -5.97 -6.02 16.15
N GLY A 13 -6.25 -7.14 15.49
CA GLY A 13 -6.97 -8.28 16.06
C GLY A 13 -8.49 -8.15 16.03
N GLN A 14 -9.05 -7.00 15.63
CA GLN A 14 -10.46 -6.91 15.32
C GLN A 14 -10.81 -7.82 14.14
N ARG A 15 -11.99 -8.44 14.23
CA ARG A 15 -12.48 -9.39 13.25
C ARG A 15 -13.91 -9.10 12.87
N PHE A 16 -14.23 -9.33 11.61
CA PHE A 16 -15.60 -9.24 11.10
C PHE A 16 -15.90 -10.44 10.20
N THR A 17 -17.02 -11.10 10.47
CA THR A 17 -17.45 -12.28 9.69
C THR A 17 -18.35 -11.83 8.55
N LEU A 18 -18.01 -12.24 7.32
CA LEU A 18 -18.78 -11.91 6.11
C LEU A 18 -19.96 -12.87 5.97
N THR A 19 -21.09 -12.53 6.61
CA THR A 19 -22.33 -13.33 6.57
C THR A 19 -23.36 -12.80 5.56
N LEU A 20 -23.31 -11.51 5.24
CA LEU A 20 -24.26 -10.83 4.37
C LEU A 20 -23.90 -11.03 2.88
N PRO A 21 -24.89 -11.01 1.96
CA PRO A 21 -24.63 -11.02 0.51
C PRO A 21 -23.80 -9.82 0.05
N LEU A 22 -24.00 -8.66 0.68
CA LEU A 22 -23.23 -7.46 0.44
C LEU A 22 -22.85 -6.88 1.81
N THR A 23 -21.56 -6.65 2.03
CA THR A 23 -21.03 -6.04 3.25
C THR A 23 -20.34 -4.74 2.92
N ARG A 24 -20.83 -3.62 3.45
CA ARG A 24 -20.20 -2.30 3.34
C ARG A 24 -19.23 -2.07 4.47
N ILE A 25 -18.08 -1.49 4.14
CA ILE A 25 -17.00 -1.21 5.10
C ILE A 25 -16.62 0.27 4.98
N GLY A 26 -16.50 0.94 6.12
CA GLY A 26 -16.08 2.33 6.18
C GLY A 26 -16.15 2.93 7.58
N ARG A 27 -15.79 4.20 7.71
CA ARG A 27 -15.77 4.91 9.00
C ARG A 27 -17.14 5.37 9.48
N ARG A 28 -18.07 5.64 8.57
CA ARG A 28 -19.38 6.21 8.89
C ARG A 28 -20.26 5.17 9.60
N GLU A 29 -21.04 5.64 10.56
CA GLU A 29 -22.12 4.86 11.15
C GLU A 29 -23.17 4.53 10.07
N GLY A 30 -23.51 3.26 9.91
CA GLY A 30 -24.41 2.75 8.87
C GLY A 30 -23.76 1.83 7.84
N ASN A 31 -22.44 1.63 7.89
CA ASN A 31 -21.80 0.49 7.21
C ASN A 31 -21.97 -0.79 8.05
N ASP A 32 -21.94 -1.95 7.41
CA ASP A 32 -22.05 -3.25 8.08
C ASP A 32 -20.84 -3.52 8.99
N TRP A 33 -19.66 -3.10 8.54
CA TRP A 33 -18.48 -3.02 9.40
C TRP A 33 -17.96 -1.59 9.50
N VAL A 34 -18.11 -1.02 10.68
CA VAL A 34 -17.61 0.32 11.00
C VAL A 34 -16.17 0.22 11.49
N VAL A 35 -15.25 0.84 10.76
CA VAL A 35 -13.81 0.86 11.09
C VAL A 35 -13.41 2.29 11.42
N GLN A 36 -13.20 2.57 12.71
CA GLN A 36 -12.92 3.92 13.21
C GLN A 36 -11.46 4.33 12.97
N ASP A 37 -11.12 4.64 11.72
CA ASP A 37 -9.79 5.09 11.34
C ASP A 37 -9.83 6.32 10.43
N GLY A 38 -8.92 7.27 10.67
CA GLY A 38 -8.83 8.54 9.93
C GLY A 38 -8.55 8.36 8.43
N SER A 39 -7.82 7.31 8.06
CA SER A 39 -7.44 6.97 6.68
C SER A 39 -8.55 6.30 5.88
N ILE A 40 -9.60 5.80 6.56
CA ILE A 40 -10.74 5.13 5.94
C ILE A 40 -11.85 6.15 5.65
N SER A 41 -12.43 6.06 4.45
CA SER A 41 -13.50 6.93 3.99
C SER A 41 -14.82 6.57 4.67
N GLY A 42 -15.79 7.50 4.66
CA GLY A 42 -17.10 7.30 5.29
C GLY A 42 -17.76 6.00 4.87
N THR A 43 -17.87 5.77 3.56
CA THR A 43 -18.19 4.47 2.95
C THR A 43 -17.07 4.20 1.95
N HIS A 44 -16.19 3.25 2.26
CA HIS A 44 -14.89 3.11 1.59
C HIS A 44 -14.95 2.03 0.51
N CYS A 45 -15.44 0.85 0.86
CA CYS A 45 -15.59 -0.26 -0.06
C CYS A 45 -16.81 -1.11 0.31
N GLU A 46 -17.18 -1.99 -0.61
CA GLU A 46 -18.14 -3.06 -0.38
C GLU A 46 -17.53 -4.39 -0.80
N ILE A 47 -17.95 -5.46 -0.13
CA ILE A 47 -17.61 -6.83 -0.45
C ILE A 47 -18.90 -7.57 -0.76
N GLU A 48 -19.01 -8.03 -1.99
CA GLU A 48 -20.12 -8.84 -2.47
C GLU A 48 -19.74 -10.32 -2.38
N LYS A 49 -20.63 -11.12 -1.80
CA LYS A 49 -20.52 -12.57 -1.73
C LYS A 49 -21.28 -13.16 -2.91
N SER A 50 -20.58 -13.89 -3.77
CA SER A 50 -21.13 -14.64 -4.89
C SER A 50 -20.92 -16.15 -4.68
N ASP A 51 -21.51 -16.97 -5.55
CA ASP A 51 -21.31 -18.41 -5.53
C ASP A 51 -19.85 -18.81 -5.78
N ASP A 52 -19.12 -17.98 -6.53
CA ASP A 52 -17.72 -18.18 -6.90
C ASP A 52 -16.73 -17.59 -5.88
N GLY A 53 -17.22 -16.94 -4.81
CA GLY A 53 -16.39 -16.40 -3.73
C GLY A 53 -16.75 -14.98 -3.30
N PHE A 54 -15.74 -14.12 -3.16
CA PHE A 54 -15.90 -12.75 -2.66
C PHE A 54 -15.30 -11.75 -3.63
N LEU A 55 -16.05 -10.69 -3.94
CA LEU A 55 -15.65 -9.61 -4.82
C LEU A 55 -15.57 -8.31 -4.00
N ILE A 56 -14.39 -7.69 -3.94
CA ILE A 56 -14.25 -6.37 -3.31
C ILE A 56 -14.36 -5.27 -4.36
N ARG A 57 -15.10 -4.20 -4.05
CA ARG A 57 -15.23 -2.99 -4.86
C ARG A 57 -14.96 -1.74 -4.03
N ASP A 58 -14.08 -0.87 -4.54
CA ASP A 58 -13.85 0.46 -3.98
C ASP A 58 -14.98 1.41 -4.40
N LEU A 59 -15.51 2.17 -3.44
CA LEU A 59 -16.65 3.07 -3.66
C LEU A 59 -16.23 4.54 -3.88
N GLY A 60 -15.03 4.76 -4.43
CA GLY A 60 -14.46 6.09 -4.62
C GLY A 60 -13.81 6.62 -3.35
N SER A 61 -13.09 5.75 -2.65
CA SER A 61 -12.44 6.13 -1.41
C SER A 61 -11.28 7.11 -1.64
N THR A 62 -10.97 7.90 -0.62
CA THR A 62 -9.95 8.97 -0.70
C THR A 62 -8.54 8.41 -0.88
N ASN A 63 -8.21 7.34 -0.14
CA ASN A 63 -6.87 6.72 -0.16
C ASN A 63 -6.81 5.48 -1.05
N GLY A 64 -7.95 5.04 -1.58
CA GLY A 64 -8.10 3.84 -2.39
C GLY A 64 -8.09 2.55 -1.57
N THR A 65 -8.59 1.50 -2.22
CA THR A 65 -8.48 0.11 -1.78
C THR A 65 -7.33 -0.58 -2.51
N LYS A 66 -6.47 -1.31 -1.78
CA LYS A 66 -5.43 -2.15 -2.38
C LYS A 66 -5.57 -3.59 -1.94
N VAL A 67 -5.22 -4.52 -2.83
CA VAL A 67 -5.14 -5.95 -2.51
C VAL A 67 -3.77 -6.46 -2.94
N ASN A 68 -3.00 -7.03 -2.02
CA ASN A 68 -1.61 -7.46 -2.20
C ASN A 68 -0.76 -6.34 -2.83
N ASN A 69 -0.83 -5.15 -2.24
CA ASN A 69 -0.12 -3.92 -2.64
C ASN A 69 -0.49 -3.35 -4.02
N VAL A 70 -1.52 -3.87 -4.69
CA VAL A 70 -2.03 -3.35 -5.96
C VAL A 70 -3.32 -2.60 -5.73
N THR A 71 -3.41 -1.34 -6.16
CA THR A 71 -4.65 -0.55 -6.12
C THR A 71 -5.68 -1.14 -7.07
N ILE A 72 -6.91 -1.32 -6.58
CA ILE A 72 -8.01 -1.90 -7.35
C ILE A 72 -9.21 -0.95 -7.36
N LYS A 73 -10.05 -1.09 -8.38
CA LYS A 73 -11.43 -0.61 -8.35
C LYS A 73 -12.38 -1.74 -7.97
N GLU A 74 -12.10 -2.92 -8.52
CA GLU A 74 -12.83 -4.15 -8.24
C GLU A 74 -11.85 -5.32 -8.38
N LYS A 75 -11.95 -6.34 -7.51
CA LYS A 75 -11.12 -7.55 -7.61
C LYS A 75 -11.76 -8.72 -6.85
N ALA A 76 -11.68 -9.93 -7.42
CA ALA A 76 -12.02 -11.16 -6.71
C ALA A 76 -10.95 -11.47 -5.63
N LEU A 77 -11.40 -11.73 -4.42
CA LEU A 77 -10.55 -12.01 -3.27
C LEU A 77 -10.19 -13.50 -3.21
N SER A 78 -8.92 -13.77 -2.95
CA SER A 78 -8.42 -15.10 -2.64
C SER A 78 -8.14 -15.25 -1.15
N ARG A 79 -8.17 -16.50 -0.65
CA ARG A 79 -7.82 -16.79 0.74
C ARG A 79 -6.42 -16.28 1.05
N ASN A 80 -6.27 -15.65 2.22
CA ASN A 80 -5.06 -14.99 2.70
C ASN A 80 -4.65 -13.75 1.90
N ASP A 81 -5.51 -13.20 1.04
CA ASP A 81 -5.26 -11.90 0.42
C ASP A 81 -5.18 -10.81 1.51
N ILE A 82 -4.21 -9.92 1.35
CA ILE A 82 -4.03 -8.76 2.20
C ILE A 82 -4.71 -7.56 1.55
N ILE A 83 -5.76 -7.07 2.19
CA ILE A 83 -6.56 -5.93 1.79
C ILE A 83 -6.11 -4.73 2.61
N LEU A 84 -5.67 -3.67 1.95
CA LEU A 84 -5.33 -2.41 2.59
C LEU A 84 -6.43 -1.40 2.28
N LEU A 85 -7.18 -1.00 3.31
CA LEU A 85 -8.19 0.05 3.24
C LEU A 85 -7.60 1.31 3.85
N GLY A 86 -7.29 2.31 3.01
CA GLY A 86 -6.49 3.46 3.45
C GLY A 86 -5.11 3.01 3.96
N GLU A 87 -4.91 3.09 5.27
CA GLU A 87 -3.68 2.65 5.96
C GLU A 87 -3.90 1.42 6.85
N VAL A 88 -5.10 0.83 6.84
CA VAL A 88 -5.45 -0.31 7.72
C VAL A 88 -5.32 -1.63 6.96
N PRO A 89 -4.32 -2.48 7.27
CA PRO A 89 -4.15 -3.77 6.63
C PRO A 89 -5.08 -4.81 7.27
N MET A 90 -5.78 -5.55 6.41
CA MET A 90 -6.71 -6.61 6.77
C MET A 90 -6.39 -7.86 5.96
N MET A 91 -6.64 -9.04 6.53
CA MET A 91 -6.54 -10.31 5.81
C MET A 91 -7.90 -10.97 5.73
N ILE A 92 -8.22 -11.52 4.56
CA ILE A 92 -9.38 -12.39 4.40
C ILE A 92 -8.98 -13.85 4.60
N GLU A 93 -9.69 -14.54 5.49
CA GLU A 93 -9.53 -15.96 5.76
C GLU A 93 -10.90 -16.65 5.69
N GLY A 94 -10.92 -17.97 5.53
CA GLY A 94 -12.15 -18.77 5.58
C GLY A 94 -12.24 -19.83 4.49
N ASP A 95 -13.01 -20.88 4.76
CA ASP A 95 -13.10 -22.05 3.87
C ASP A 95 -13.88 -21.81 2.58
N ASP A 96 -14.81 -20.86 2.62
CA ASP A 96 -15.65 -20.34 1.55
C ASP A 96 -14.94 -19.31 0.67
N VAL A 97 -13.70 -18.94 1.01
CA VAL A 97 -12.88 -18.06 0.18
C VAL A 97 -12.05 -18.94 -0.77
N PRO A 98 -12.17 -18.75 -2.10
CA PRO A 98 -11.37 -19.48 -3.07
C PRO A 98 -9.87 -19.34 -2.76
N GLN A 99 -9.12 -20.43 -2.85
CA GLN A 99 -7.65 -20.32 -2.84
C GLN A 99 -7.20 -19.67 -4.14
N SER A 100 -6.14 -18.85 -4.08
CA SER A 100 -5.63 -18.20 -5.28
C SER A 100 -5.19 -19.25 -6.30
N GLU A 101 -5.80 -19.25 -7.49
CA GLU A 101 -5.44 -20.15 -8.60
C GLU A 101 -4.02 -19.89 -9.15
N LYS A 102 -3.30 -18.90 -8.61
CA LYS A 102 -1.95 -18.50 -9.03
C LYS A 102 -0.87 -19.56 -8.85
N GLU A 103 -1.18 -20.71 -8.26
CA GLU A 103 -0.24 -21.83 -8.11
C GLU A 103 -0.59 -23.08 -8.95
N SER A 104 -1.70 -23.10 -9.70
CA SER A 104 -2.11 -24.32 -10.45
C SER A 104 -2.33 -24.13 -11.96
N ALA A 105 -1.97 -22.99 -12.56
CA ALA A 105 -2.22 -22.72 -13.98
C ALA A 105 -0.97 -22.48 -14.86
N ALA A 106 0.25 -22.85 -14.44
CA ALA A 106 1.41 -22.80 -15.33
C ALA A 106 2.57 -23.74 -14.93
N VAL A 107 2.37 -25.06 -15.02
CA VAL A 107 3.47 -25.94 -15.47
C VAL A 107 2.93 -26.79 -16.61
N PRO A 108 3.04 -26.38 -17.89
CA PRO A 108 3.10 -27.39 -18.92
C PRO A 108 4.32 -28.25 -18.57
N ARG A 109 4.11 -29.54 -18.30
CA ARG A 109 5.16 -30.56 -18.38
C ARG A 109 5.71 -30.55 -19.81
N THR A 110 6.55 -29.58 -20.14
CA THR A 110 7.37 -29.61 -21.33
C THR A 110 8.60 -30.40 -20.93
N THR A 111 8.61 -31.64 -21.39
CA THR A 111 9.78 -32.49 -21.59
C THR A 111 11.07 -31.67 -21.63
N ILE A 112 11.98 -31.94 -20.70
CA ILE A 112 13.35 -31.44 -20.79
C ILE A 112 14.00 -32.12 -22.01
N ILE A 113 14.01 -31.44 -23.16
CA ILE A 113 15.03 -31.70 -24.18
C ILE A 113 16.15 -30.71 -23.90
N ILE A 114 17.22 -31.20 -23.28
CA ILE A 114 18.46 -30.46 -23.07
C ILE A 114 19.02 -30.12 -24.45
N GLN A 115 18.90 -28.86 -24.88
CA GLN A 115 19.75 -28.31 -25.94
C GLN A 115 20.90 -27.56 -25.29
N PRO A 116 22.15 -28.08 -25.31
CA PRO A 116 23.30 -27.40 -24.76
C PRO A 116 23.86 -26.44 -25.81
N LYS A 117 23.22 -25.30 -26.07
CA LYS A 117 23.86 -24.22 -26.82
C LYS A 117 23.13 -22.89 -26.68
N ARG A 118 23.45 -22.13 -25.63
CA ARG A 118 23.36 -20.67 -25.72
C ARG A 118 24.43 -20.02 -24.84
N THR A 119 25.37 -19.40 -25.52
CA THR A 119 26.38 -18.49 -25.00
C THR A 119 25.73 -17.53 -24.00
N LEU A 120 26.35 -17.41 -22.82
CA LEU A 120 25.92 -16.51 -21.75
C LEU A 120 25.98 -15.06 -22.25
N GLU A 121 24.83 -14.49 -22.60
CA GLU A 121 24.70 -13.04 -22.65
C GLU A 121 24.34 -12.56 -21.25
N THR A 122 25.12 -11.59 -20.77
CA THR A 122 24.99 -10.97 -19.45
C THR A 122 23.59 -10.39 -19.25
N PRO A 123 22.92 -10.67 -18.12
CA PRO A 123 21.60 -10.11 -17.83
C PRO A 123 21.63 -8.57 -17.84
N LYS A 124 20.71 -7.94 -18.58
CA LYS A 124 20.40 -6.53 -18.42
C LYS A 124 19.97 -6.28 -16.97
N GLU A 125 20.70 -5.37 -16.32
CA GLU A 125 20.48 -4.96 -14.94
C GLU A 125 19.00 -4.67 -14.66
N PHE A 126 18.45 -5.43 -13.72
CA PHE A 126 17.13 -5.20 -13.17
C PHE A 126 17.22 -3.97 -12.26
N GLY A 127 16.68 -2.85 -12.74
CA GLY A 127 16.65 -1.58 -12.01
C GLY A 127 15.99 -1.73 -10.65
N LYS A 128 16.83 -1.87 -9.62
CA LYS A 128 16.46 -1.77 -8.22
C LYS A 128 15.91 -0.35 -8.00
N LYS A 129 14.59 -0.20 -7.88
CA LYS A 129 13.97 1.09 -7.54
C LYS A 129 14.45 1.51 -6.15
N THR A 130 15.42 2.40 -6.14
CA THR A 130 16.16 2.83 -4.96
C THR A 130 15.29 3.67 -4.04
N ASN A 131 15.32 3.38 -2.74
CA ASN A 131 14.67 4.16 -1.69
C ASN A 131 15.03 5.65 -1.80
N SER A 132 14.04 6.49 -2.10
CA SER A 132 14.18 7.92 -2.40
C SER A 132 14.36 8.78 -1.14
N ASN A 133 15.16 8.30 -0.19
CA ASN A 133 15.38 8.93 1.10
C ASN A 133 16.61 9.84 1.06
N LYS A 134 17.38 9.85 -0.05
CA LYS A 134 18.64 10.59 -0.19
C LYS A 134 18.48 11.97 -0.84
N LEU A 135 17.44 12.20 -1.64
CA LEU A 135 17.26 13.47 -2.35
C LEU A 135 16.83 14.60 -1.41
N TRP A 136 15.90 14.33 -0.50
CA TRP A 136 15.44 15.29 0.50
C TRP A 136 16.53 15.68 1.50
N VAL A 137 17.43 14.75 1.85
CA VAL A 137 18.56 15.04 2.77
C VAL A 137 19.53 16.02 2.13
N ALA A 138 19.85 15.88 0.84
CA ALA A 138 20.71 16.83 0.14
C ALA A 138 20.08 18.24 0.08
N VAL A 139 18.77 18.32 -0.17
CA VAL A 139 18.03 19.60 -0.17
C VAL A 139 18.07 20.26 1.21
N ILE A 140 17.90 19.49 2.29
CA ILE A 140 17.98 19.99 3.68
C ILE A 140 19.39 20.51 3.99
N VAL A 141 20.45 19.77 3.64
CA VAL A 141 21.84 20.19 3.89
C VAL A 141 22.17 21.49 3.16
N VAL A 142 21.76 21.61 1.89
CA VAL A 142 21.98 22.85 1.11
C VAL A 142 21.21 24.02 1.72
N LEU A 143 19.95 23.82 2.13
CA LEU A 143 19.16 24.86 2.78
C LEU A 143 19.81 25.35 4.08
N VAL A 144 20.31 24.44 4.91
CA VAL A 144 21.00 24.77 6.17
C VAL A 144 22.28 25.57 5.92
N LEU A 145 23.08 25.20 4.91
CA LEU A 145 24.30 25.94 4.56
C LEU A 145 24.00 27.36 4.05
N VAL A 146 22.95 27.52 3.24
CA VAL A 146 22.51 28.85 2.76
C VAL A 146 22.04 29.72 3.92
N ILE A 147 21.24 29.15 4.84
CA ILE A 147 20.78 29.88 6.03
C ILE A 147 21.97 30.29 6.91
N ALA A 148 22.91 29.37 7.16
CA ALA A 148 24.12 29.68 7.93
C ALA A 148 24.96 30.79 7.27
N TYR A 149 25.11 30.75 5.95
CA TYR A 149 25.82 31.80 5.20
C TYR A 149 25.13 33.17 5.30
N LEU A 150 23.79 33.21 5.19
CA LEU A 150 23.03 34.45 5.35
C LEU A 150 23.13 35.01 6.78
N LEU A 151 23.13 34.15 7.79
CA LEU A 151 23.36 34.56 9.17
C LEU A 151 24.77 35.12 9.39
N VAL A 152 25.79 34.51 8.78
CA VAL A 152 27.16 35.06 8.82
C VAL A 152 27.22 36.42 8.13
N GLN A 153 26.55 36.61 6.99
CA GLN A 153 26.48 37.92 6.31
C GLN A 153 25.78 38.98 7.16
N LEU A 154 24.73 38.62 7.91
CA LEU A 154 24.07 39.55 8.84
C LEU A 154 24.95 39.92 10.04
N PHE A 155 25.75 38.98 10.56
CA PHE A 155 26.66 39.25 11.68
C PHE A 155 27.95 39.96 11.26
N VAL A 156 28.48 39.67 10.06
CA VAL A 156 29.68 40.33 9.51
C VAL A 156 29.33 41.70 8.92
N GLY A 157 28.11 41.87 8.39
CA GLY A 157 27.61 43.14 7.84
C GLY A 157 27.13 44.16 8.87
N GLY A 158 26.98 43.76 10.15
CA GLY A 158 26.57 44.66 11.24
C GLY A 158 27.70 45.49 11.86
N GLY A 159 28.93 45.39 11.34
CA GLY A 159 30.13 45.94 11.95
C GLY A 159 30.78 47.12 11.24
N ALA A 160 30.05 48.03 10.57
CA ALA A 160 30.63 49.32 10.15
C ALA A 160 29.57 50.32 9.67
N THR A 161 29.00 51.12 10.57
CA THR A 161 28.79 52.57 10.35
C THR A 161 28.57 53.24 11.70
N GLY A 162 29.66 53.54 12.38
CA GLY A 162 29.69 54.35 13.58
C GLY A 162 31.07 54.96 13.74
N ALA A 163 31.29 56.10 13.07
CA ALA A 163 32.19 57.20 13.46
C ALA A 163 32.61 58.02 12.23
N GLY A 164 32.39 59.34 12.28
CA GLY A 164 33.27 60.30 11.61
C GLY A 164 32.57 61.46 10.91
N GLY A 165 32.51 62.61 11.61
CA GLY A 165 32.51 63.95 10.98
C GLY A 165 31.18 64.68 10.95
#